data_AF-A0A8S9E2M2-F1
#
_entry.id   AF-A0A8S9E2M2-F1
#
_cell.length_a   1.000
_cell.length_b   1.000
_cell.length_c   1.000
_cell.angle_alpha   90.00
_cell.angle_beta   90.00
_cell.angle_gamma   90.00
#
_symmetry.space_group_name_H-M   'P 1'
#
loop_
_entity.id
_entity.type
_entity.pdbx_description
1 polymer ?
#
loop_
_entity_poly.entity_id
_entity_poly.type
_entity_poly.pdbx_seq_one_letter_code
_entity_poly.pdbx_strand_id
1 'polypeptide(L)'
;MSRKTAIPGKSESHLVVFQEKAIRRTWHNEEWWFAVVDVVSVLTDSVNPGDYIKKMRLRDNELSQGWGQIVTPLRIETEGGIQRVNCANTEGLFRIIQSISSPRAEPFKRWLAQVGYERVKEIENPELASARARELYQAKGYPQAWIEKRLRSIPCVAS
;
A
#
# COMPACT_ATOMS: atom_id res chain seq x y z
N MET A 1 14.68 -22.67 36.66
CA MET A 1 14.59 -23.24 35.30
C MET A 1 13.26 -22.81 34.67
N SER A 2 13.25 -21.72 33.91
CA SER A 2 12.07 -21.32 33.11
C SER A 2 12.46 -21.29 31.64
N ARG A 3 11.80 -22.15 30.87
CA ARG A 3 12.05 -22.33 29.43
C ARG A 3 11.68 -21.03 28.71
N LYS A 4 12.67 -20.38 28.10
CA LYS A 4 12.45 -19.35 27.08
C LYS A 4 11.85 -20.05 25.86
N THR A 5 10.54 -19.91 25.66
CA THR A 5 9.90 -20.32 24.40
C THR A 5 10.18 -19.22 23.37
N ALA A 6 11.17 -19.47 22.51
CA ALA A 6 11.39 -18.68 21.31
C ALA A 6 10.16 -18.80 20.42
N ILE A 7 9.56 -17.66 20.03
CA ILE A 7 8.50 -17.60 19.03
C ILE A 7 9.19 -17.49 17.66
N PRO A 8 9.11 -18.51 16.78
CA PRO A 8 9.71 -18.44 15.47
C PRO A 8 8.74 -17.78 14.48
N GLY A 9 9.27 -16.91 13.62
CA GLY A 9 8.57 -16.48 12.41
C GLY A 9 7.79 -15.17 12.51
N LYS A 10 8.46 -14.07 12.87
CA LYS A 10 7.99 -12.74 12.47
C LYS A 10 8.49 -12.49 11.05
N SER A 11 7.60 -12.59 10.06
CA SER A 11 7.86 -12.12 8.71
C SER A 11 8.07 -10.61 8.77
N GLU A 12 9.34 -10.20 8.87
CA GLU A 12 9.82 -8.81 8.80
C GLU A 12 9.66 -8.27 7.36
N SER A 13 8.44 -8.34 6.83
CA SER A 13 8.01 -7.70 5.58
C SER A 13 6.89 -6.69 5.87
N HIS A 14 6.80 -6.21 7.11
CA HIS A 14 5.87 -5.17 7.50
C HIS A 14 6.47 -3.80 7.11
N LEU A 15 6.57 -3.52 5.81
CA LEU A 15 6.87 -2.21 5.19
C LEU A 15 7.51 -1.22 6.20
N VAL A 16 8.79 -1.45 6.53
CA VAL A 16 9.57 -0.71 7.54
C VAL A 16 9.53 0.80 7.30
N VAL A 17 9.23 1.20 6.06
CA VAL A 17 9.06 2.57 5.60
C VAL A 17 8.04 3.37 6.44
N PHE A 18 6.99 2.75 6.98
CA PHE A 18 5.90 3.48 7.66
C PHE A 18 5.94 3.43 9.20
N GLN A 19 6.94 2.78 9.81
CA GLN A 19 6.92 2.52 11.25
C GLN A 19 7.41 3.70 12.10
N GLU A 20 8.24 4.61 11.56
CA GLU A 20 8.91 5.66 12.37
C GLU A 20 8.14 6.99 12.44
N LYS A 21 7.25 7.28 11.48
CA LYS A 21 6.45 8.52 11.46
C LYS A 21 4.97 8.17 11.31
N ALA A 22 4.16 8.67 12.23
CA ALA A 22 2.71 8.50 12.17
C ALA A 22 2.14 9.22 10.94
N ILE A 23 1.63 8.46 9.98
CA ILE A 23 0.89 9.01 8.83
C ILE A 23 -0.53 9.33 9.30
N ARG A 24 -0.94 10.60 9.15
CA ARG A 24 -2.32 10.99 9.42
C ARG A 24 -3.25 10.34 8.39
N ARG A 25 -4.29 9.70 8.89
CA ARG A 25 -5.34 9.06 8.09
C ARG A 25 -6.71 9.53 8.54
N THR A 26 -7.64 9.61 7.60
CA THR A 26 -9.05 9.93 7.85
C THR A 26 -9.94 8.95 7.11
N TRP A 27 -11.12 8.69 7.67
CA TRP A 27 -12.13 7.85 7.03
C TRP A 27 -13.06 8.74 6.21
N HIS A 28 -13.11 8.51 4.89
CA HIS A 28 -13.94 9.30 3.99
C HIS A 28 -14.42 8.43 2.83
N ASN A 29 -15.72 8.52 2.50
CA ASN A 29 -16.38 7.75 1.44
C ASN A 29 -16.11 6.23 1.50
N GLU A 30 -16.25 5.64 2.69
CA GLU A 30 -16.03 4.19 2.93
C GLU A 30 -14.60 3.69 2.64
N GLU A 31 -13.65 4.61 2.48
CA GLU A 31 -12.25 4.31 2.23
C GLU A 31 -11.33 5.06 3.21
N TRP A 32 -10.12 4.52 3.38
CA TRP A 32 -9.06 5.20 4.11
C TRP A 32 -8.36 6.22 3.20
N TRP A 33 -8.28 7.46 3.69
CA TRP A 33 -7.57 8.56 3.05
C TRP A 33 -6.33 8.93 3.87
N PHE A 34 -5.23 9.20 3.18
CA PHE A 34 -3.93 9.45 3.79
C PHE A 34 -3.43 10.85 3.45
N ALA A 35 -2.80 11.52 4.42
CA ALA A 35 -2.19 12.81 4.21
C ALA A 35 -0.97 12.70 3.27
N VAL A 36 -1.05 13.35 2.11
CA VAL A 36 -0.01 13.29 1.07
C VAL A 36 1.32 13.85 1.57
N VAL A 37 1.26 14.92 2.38
CA VAL A 37 2.43 15.59 2.94
C VAL A 37 3.25 14.65 3.83
N ASP A 38 2.57 13.83 4.65
CA ASP A 38 3.23 12.93 5.59
C ASP A 38 3.89 11.77 4.83
N VAL A 39 3.20 11.21 3.84
CA VAL A 39 3.76 10.12 3.01
C VAL A 39 4.96 10.59 2.21
N VAL A 40 4.89 11.79 1.61
CA VAL A 40 6.04 12.38 0.92
C VAL A 40 7.18 12.63 1.89
N SER A 41 6.92 13.12 3.10
CA SER A 41 7.95 13.33 4.13
C SER A 41 8.65 12.03 4.51
N VAL A 42 7.90 10.94 4.68
CA VAL A 42 8.43 9.60 4.99
C VAL A 42 9.30 9.05 3.86
N LEU A 43 8.86 9.22 2.61
CA LEU A 43 9.53 8.64 1.44
C LEU A 43 10.71 9.48 0.92
N THR A 44 10.84 10.72 1.37
CA THR A 44 11.88 11.65 0.89
C THR A 44 12.81 12.17 1.97
N ASP A 45 12.43 12.04 3.25
CA ASP A 45 13.04 12.76 4.39
C ASP A 45 13.26 14.25 4.13
N SER A 46 12.47 14.84 3.23
CA SER A 46 12.58 16.24 2.90
C SER A 46 12.17 17.08 4.11
N VAL A 47 13.03 18.04 4.47
CA VAL A 47 12.74 19.07 5.48
C VAL A 47 11.52 19.90 5.08
N ASN A 48 11.29 20.08 3.77
CA ASN A 48 10.12 20.77 3.23
C ASN A 48 9.39 19.87 2.22
N PRO A 49 8.41 19.06 2.66
CA PRO A 49 7.63 18.20 1.78
C PRO A 49 6.73 18.99 0.81
N GLY A 50 6.29 20.20 1.17
CA GLY A 50 5.44 21.03 0.32
C GLY A 50 6.15 21.48 -0.97
N ASP A 51 7.41 21.89 -0.86
CA ASP A 51 8.21 22.27 -2.03
C ASP A 51 8.62 21.06 -2.87
N TYR A 52 8.84 19.91 -2.23
CA TYR A 52 9.07 18.65 -2.96
C TYR A 52 7.85 18.31 -3.84
N ILE A 53 6.64 18.43 -3.31
CA ILE A 53 5.41 18.17 -4.07
C ILE A 53 5.29 19.10 -5.28
N LYS A 54 5.59 20.40 -5.11
CA LYS A 54 5.60 21.35 -6.23
C LYS A 54 6.59 20.94 -7.32
N LYS A 55 7.83 20.61 -6.94
CA LYS A 55 8.87 20.15 -7.88
C LYS A 55 8.52 18.81 -8.53
N MET A 56 7.88 17.90 -7.81
CA MET A 56 7.37 16.64 -8.34
C MET A 56 6.31 16.88 -9.42
N ARG A 57 5.33 17.75 -9.16
CA ARG A 57 4.29 18.13 -10.12
C ARG A 57 4.82 18.85 -11.35
N LEU A 58 5.95 19.57 -11.23
CA LEU A 58 6.62 20.18 -12.38
C LEU A 58 7.33 19.16 -13.26
N ARG A 59 7.80 18.04 -12.69
CA ARG A 59 8.48 16.96 -13.43
C ARG A 59 7.50 16.03 -14.12
N ASP A 60 6.35 15.77 -13.49
CA ASP A 60 5.29 14.92 -14.02
C ASP A 60 4.05 15.76 -14.35
N ASN A 61 3.92 16.10 -15.63
CA ASN A 61 2.82 16.92 -16.14
C ASN A 61 1.47 16.17 -16.09
N GLU A 62 1.48 14.84 -16.27
CA GLU A 62 0.27 14.02 -16.20
C GLU A 62 -0.28 14.00 -14.77
N LEU A 63 0.59 13.81 -13.78
CA LEU A 63 0.23 13.91 -12.38
C LEU A 63 -0.32 15.30 -12.04
N SER A 64 0.28 16.35 -12.61
CA SER A 64 -0.17 17.72 -12.36
C SER A 64 -1.57 17.99 -12.91
N GLN A 65 -1.89 17.47 -14.10
CA GLN A 65 -3.22 17.56 -14.71
C GLN A 65 -4.27 16.78 -13.90
N GLY A 66 -3.94 15.57 -13.45
CA GLY A 66 -4.82 14.72 -12.64
C GLY A 66 -4.87 15.08 -11.14
N TRP A 67 -4.08 16.05 -10.68
CA TRP A 67 -3.87 16.31 -9.24
C TRP A 67 -5.16 16.59 -8.48
N GLY A 68 -6.10 17.32 -9.09
CA GLY A 68 -7.38 17.67 -8.45
C GLY A 68 -8.33 16.49 -8.25
N GLN A 69 -8.17 15.41 -9.02
CA GLN A 69 -8.94 14.18 -8.87
C GLN A 69 -8.28 13.22 -7.87
N ILE A 70 -6.94 13.20 -7.87
CA ILE A 70 -6.13 12.32 -7.02
C ILE A 70 -6.09 12.84 -5.57
N VAL A 71 -6.07 14.15 -5.39
CA VAL A 71 -5.84 14.79 -4.09
C VAL A 71 -7.02 15.68 -3.72
N THR A 72 -7.68 15.31 -2.63
CA THR A 72 -8.82 16.04 -2.07
C THR A 72 -8.43 16.68 -0.74
N PRO A 73 -8.68 17.98 -0.54
CA PRO A 73 -8.45 18.62 0.75
C PRO A 73 -9.53 18.18 1.74
N LEU A 74 -9.16 17.30 2.66
CA LEU A 74 -10.03 16.81 3.73
C LEU A 74 -9.69 17.48 5.06
N ARG A 75 -10.70 17.52 5.95
CA ARG A 75 -10.52 17.99 7.32
C ARG A 75 -9.94 16.85 8.15
N ILE A 76 -8.76 17.07 8.71
CA ILE A 76 -8.10 16.15 9.64
C ILE A 76 -7.93 16.87 10.97
N GLU A 77 -8.26 16.16 12.06
CA GLU A 77 -7.97 16.61 13.41
C GLU A 77 -6.47 16.44 13.68
N THR A 78 -5.82 17.54 14.05
CA THR A 78 -4.39 17.59 14.38
C THR A 78 -4.22 18.18 15.78
N GLU A 79 -3.02 18.06 16.36
CA GLU A 79 -2.73 18.63 17.69
C GLU A 79 -3.02 20.14 17.77
N GLY A 80 -2.92 20.86 16.65
CA GLY A 80 -3.25 22.29 16.52
C GLY A 80 -4.69 22.59 16.10
N GLY A 81 -5.59 21.59 16.11
CA GLY A 81 -7.00 21.71 15.72
C GLY A 81 -7.32 21.13 14.34
N ILE A 82 -8.53 21.42 13.85
CA ILE A 82 -9.01 20.91 12.56
C ILE A 82 -8.33 21.68 11.43
N GLN A 83 -7.49 20.99 10.66
CA GLN A 83 -6.80 21.56 9.52
C GLN A 83 -7.29 20.94 8.21
N ARG A 84 -7.29 21.73 7.13
CA ARG A 84 -7.50 21.22 5.78
C ARG A 84 -6.17 20.70 5.25
N VAL A 85 -6.08 19.39 5.08
CA VAL A 85 -4.88 18.70 4.61
C VAL A 85 -5.19 18.01 3.29
N ASN A 86 -4.24 18.11 2.36
CA ASN A 86 -4.30 17.39 1.08
C ASN A 86 -4.19 15.89 1.33
N CYS A 87 -5.26 15.16 1.05
CA CYS A 87 -5.36 13.72 1.26
C CYS A 87 -5.58 13.00 -0.06
N ALA A 88 -5.13 11.76 -0.14
CA ALA A 88 -5.38 10.87 -1.28
C ALA A 88 -5.92 9.53 -0.77
N ASN A 89 -6.76 8.89 -1.57
CA ASN A 89 -7.14 7.49 -1.38
C ASN A 89 -5.94 6.56 -1.67
N THR A 90 -6.12 5.25 -1.46
CA THR A 90 -5.03 4.28 -1.64
C THR A 90 -4.48 4.26 -3.07
N GLU A 91 -5.36 4.31 -4.07
CA GLU A 91 -4.98 4.34 -5.49
C GLU A 91 -4.20 5.62 -5.85
N GLY A 92 -4.75 6.77 -5.47
CA GLY A 92 -4.12 8.07 -5.68
C GLY A 92 -2.76 8.17 -4.98
N LEU A 93 -2.64 7.56 -3.80
CA LEU A 93 -1.38 7.48 -3.09
C LEU A 93 -0.34 6.68 -3.87
N PHE A 94 -0.69 5.52 -4.42
CA PHE A 94 0.22 4.74 -5.25
C PHE A 94 0.67 5.52 -6.49
N ARG A 95 -0.23 6.25 -7.15
CA ARG A 95 0.13 7.13 -8.29
C ARG A 95 1.14 8.21 -7.89
N ILE A 96 0.95 8.84 -6.72
CA ILE A 96 1.90 9.83 -6.20
C ILE A 96 3.26 9.18 -5.93
N ILE A 97 3.30 8.01 -5.30
CA ILE A 97 4.54 7.31 -4.95
C ILE A 97 5.37 6.97 -6.20
N GLN A 98 4.72 6.60 -7.31
CA GLN A 98 5.42 6.35 -8.58
C GLN A 98 6.21 7.58 -9.06
N SER A 99 5.71 8.79 -8.81
CA SER A 99 6.34 10.06 -9.22
C SER A 99 7.49 10.50 -8.30
N ILE A 100 7.64 9.88 -7.12
CA ILE A 100 8.69 10.22 -6.15
C ILE A 100 10.02 9.60 -6.62
N SER A 101 11.02 10.44 -6.90
CA SER A 101 12.36 10.03 -7.38
C SER A 101 13.40 9.91 -6.26
N SER A 102 12.95 9.71 -5.03
CA SER A 102 13.83 9.56 -3.86
C SER A 102 14.37 8.13 -3.73
N PRO A 103 15.64 7.93 -3.36
CA PRO A 103 16.20 6.61 -3.07
C PRO A 103 15.46 5.85 -1.96
N ARG A 104 14.83 6.54 -1.00
CA ARG A 104 14.02 5.89 0.05
C ARG A 104 12.69 5.34 -0.47
N ALA A 105 12.18 5.86 -1.59
CA ALA A 105 10.99 5.31 -2.23
C ALA A 105 11.31 4.08 -3.11
N GLU A 106 12.58 3.86 -3.44
CA GLU A 106 13.02 2.80 -4.34
C GLU A 106 12.67 1.38 -3.85
N PRO A 107 12.88 1.01 -2.57
CA PRO A 107 12.44 -0.30 -2.05
C PRO A 107 10.94 -0.51 -2.18
N PHE A 108 10.14 0.55 -1.97
CA PHE A 108 8.70 0.50 -2.09
C PHE A 108 8.26 0.27 -3.56
N LYS A 109 8.93 0.94 -4.50
CA LYS A 109 8.69 0.76 -5.94
C LYS A 109 9.02 -0.65 -6.41
N ARG A 110 10.15 -1.20 -5.96
CA ARG A 110 10.52 -2.60 -6.26
C ARG A 110 9.50 -3.58 -5.69
N TRP A 111 9.04 -3.34 -4.47
CA TRP A 111 7.98 -4.14 -3.86
C TRP A 111 6.68 -4.08 -4.69
N LEU A 112 6.25 -2.88 -5.11
CA LEU A 112 5.09 -2.73 -6.00
C LEU A 112 5.28 -3.47 -7.33
N ALA A 113 6.47 -3.40 -7.93
CA ALA A 113 6.79 -4.12 -9.16
C ALA A 113 6.75 -5.64 -8.97
N GLN A 114 7.25 -6.14 -7.84
CA GLN A 114 7.18 -7.56 -7.50
C GLN A 114 5.72 -8.02 -7.32
N VAL A 115 4.92 -7.26 -6.56
CA VAL A 115 3.49 -7.59 -6.37
C VAL A 115 2.75 -7.55 -7.71
N GLY A 116 3.02 -6.55 -8.55
CA GLY A 116 2.43 -6.47 -9.90
C GLY A 116 2.81 -7.67 -10.76
N TYR A 117 4.09 -8.06 -10.75
CA TYR A 117 4.58 -9.23 -11.49
C TYR A 117 3.94 -10.53 -11.00
N GLU A 118 3.78 -10.72 -9.70
CA GLU A 118 3.06 -11.86 -9.14
C GLU A 118 1.60 -11.91 -9.63
N ARG A 119 0.92 -10.75 -9.72
CA ARG A 119 -0.45 -10.69 -10.24
C ARG A 119 -0.56 -11.00 -11.73
N VAL A 120 0.37 -10.51 -12.54
CA VAL A 120 0.40 -10.85 -13.97
C VAL A 120 0.63 -12.35 -14.15
N LYS A 121 1.56 -12.94 -13.40
CA LYS A 121 1.80 -14.40 -13.41
C LYS A 121 0.59 -15.23 -12.98
N GLU A 122 -0.18 -14.75 -12.01
CA GLU A 122 -1.42 -15.40 -11.58
C GLU A 122 -2.49 -15.38 -12.67
N ILE A 123 -2.56 -14.31 -13.47
CA ILE A 123 -3.48 -14.20 -14.61
C ILE A 123 -3.05 -15.13 -15.74
N GLU A 124 -1.74 -15.18 -16.04
CA GLU A 124 -1.18 -16.04 -17.08
C GLU A 124 -1.26 -17.53 -16.73
N ASN A 125 -1.19 -17.89 -15.44
CA ASN A 125 -1.25 -19.26 -14.94
C ASN A 125 -2.31 -19.42 -13.83
N PRO A 126 -3.59 -19.66 -14.18
CA PRO A 126 -4.67 -19.78 -13.20
C PRO A 126 -4.45 -20.92 -12.20
N GLU A 127 -3.65 -21.93 -12.54
CA GLU A 127 -3.25 -23.00 -11.61
C GLU A 127 -2.42 -22.48 -10.43
N LEU A 128 -1.51 -21.51 -10.67
CA LEU A 128 -0.71 -20.87 -9.61
C LEU A 128 -1.57 -20.02 -8.69
N ALA A 129 -2.59 -19.35 -9.23
CA ALA A 129 -3.55 -18.57 -8.43
C ALA A 129 -4.32 -19.48 -7.45
N SER A 130 -4.70 -20.68 -7.90
CA SER A 130 -5.39 -21.66 -7.04
C SER A 130 -4.50 -22.19 -5.91
N ALA A 131 -3.22 -22.42 -6.18
CA ALA A 131 -2.24 -22.87 -5.19
C ALA A 131 -1.96 -21.79 -4.13
N ARG A 132 -1.76 -20.53 -4.55
CA ARG A 132 -1.58 -19.39 -3.62
C ARG A 132 -2.82 -19.16 -2.76
N ALA A 133 -4.02 -19.30 -3.33
CA ALA A 133 -5.25 -19.22 -2.56
C ALA A 133 -5.30 -20.30 -1.47
N ARG A 134 -4.89 -21.54 -1.80
CA ARG A 134 -4.78 -22.64 -0.83
C ARG A 134 -3.81 -22.30 0.31
N GLU A 135 -2.61 -21.82 -0.01
CA GLU A 135 -1.60 -21.40 0.97
C GLU A 135 -2.10 -20.26 1.86
N LEU A 136 -2.80 -19.29 1.29
CA LEU A 136 -3.35 -18.15 2.03
C LEU A 136 -4.46 -18.58 3.01
N TYR A 137 -5.32 -19.53 2.63
CA TYR A 137 -6.31 -20.08 3.54
C TYR A 137 -5.68 -20.99 4.61
N GLN A 138 -4.61 -21.72 4.28
CA GLN A 138 -3.83 -22.49 5.26
C GLN A 138 -3.13 -21.58 6.28
N ALA A 139 -2.52 -20.49 5.82
CA ALA A 139 -1.90 -19.48 6.68
C ALA A 139 -2.90 -18.80 7.61
N LYS A 140 -4.18 -18.69 7.19
CA LYS A 140 -5.29 -18.21 8.03
C LYS A 140 -5.84 -19.27 8.99
N GLY A 141 -5.35 -20.52 8.93
CA GLY A 141 -5.73 -21.61 9.83
C GLY A 141 -7.00 -22.36 9.48
N TYR A 142 -7.49 -22.29 8.23
CA TYR A 142 -8.68 -23.03 7.82
C TYR A 142 -8.40 -24.52 7.58
N PRO A 143 -9.36 -25.42 7.91
CA PRO A 143 -9.20 -26.84 7.69
C PRO A 143 -9.20 -27.21 6.20
N GLN A 144 -8.32 -28.14 5.81
CA GLN A 144 -8.04 -28.48 4.40
C GLN A 144 -9.29 -28.86 3.60
N ALA A 145 -10.23 -29.59 4.20
CA ALA A 145 -11.48 -30.00 3.55
C ALA A 145 -12.39 -28.80 3.20
N TRP A 146 -12.37 -27.75 4.02
CA TRP A 146 -13.10 -26.52 3.74
C TRP A 146 -12.46 -25.75 2.58
N ILE A 147 -11.12 -25.71 2.54
CA ILE A 147 -10.36 -25.05 1.47
C ILE A 147 -10.61 -25.73 0.12
N GLU A 148 -10.59 -27.05 0.07
CA GLU A 148 -10.86 -27.81 -1.16
C GLU A 148 -12.30 -27.64 -1.65
N LYS A 149 -13.27 -27.60 -0.73
CA LYS A 149 -14.66 -27.29 -1.07
C LYS A 149 -14.80 -25.88 -1.66
N ARG A 150 -14.09 -24.89 -1.10
CA ARG A 150 -14.06 -23.50 -1.56
C ARG A 150 -13.42 -23.34 -2.94
N LEU A 151 -12.29 -24.03 -3.17
CA LEU A 151 -11.57 -23.99 -4.44
C LEU A 151 -12.35 -24.67 -5.56
N ARG A 152 -13.02 -25.80 -5.28
CA ARG A 152 -13.86 -26.50 -6.27
C ARG A 152 -15.08 -25.68 -6.72
N SER A 153 -15.59 -24.77 -5.87
CA SER A 153 -16.70 -23.88 -6.22
C SER A 153 -16.30 -22.65 -7.04
N ILE A 154 -15.01 -22.41 -7.28
CA ILE A 154 -14.56 -21.30 -8.14
C ILE A 154 -14.53 -21.83 -9.58
N PRO A 155 -15.39 -21.35 -10.49
CA PRO A 155 -15.29 -21.74 -11.89
C PRO A 155 -13.93 -21.28 -12.43
N CYS A 156 -13.19 -22.20 -13.02
CA CYS A 156 -12.03 -21.84 -13.82
C CYS A 156 -12.55 -21.04 -15.01
N VAL A 157 -12.39 -19.72 -15.00
CA VAL A 157 -12.71 -18.86 -16.15
C VAL A 157 -11.60 -19.10 -17.18
N ALA A 158 -11.75 -20.16 -17.97
CA ALA A 158 -11.02 -20.31 -19.21
C ALA A 158 -11.61 -19.30 -20.19
N SER A 159 -10.86 -18.23 -20.47
CA SER A 159 -11.10 -17.33 -21.61
C SER A 159 -10.27 -17.79 -22.79
#